data_AF-A0A1Q9MZS1-F1
#
_entry.id   AF-A0A1Q9MZS1-F1
#
_cell.length_a   1.000
_cell.length_b   1.000
_cell.length_c   1.000
_cell.angle_alpha   90.00
_cell.angle_beta   90.00
_cell.angle_gamma   90.00
#
_symmetry.space_group_name_H-M   'P 1'
#
loop_
_entity.id
_entity.type
_entity.pdbx_description
1 polymer ?
#
loop_
_entity_poly.entity_id
_entity_poly.type
_entity_poly.pdbx_seq_one_letter_code
_entity_poly.pdbx_strand_id
1 'polypeptide(L)'
;MGLPKSFRVSVIEVELDPEKIGVVANRISGVNREWDECNWFLAEAELRLFPAYASRLKEPYLGNLPPRILLYPAKIVPQPEEDQIRSLAWDISQRHHSTQDLFTFIAQRYYIYEVIIAGRQR
;
A
#
# COMPACT_ATOMS: atom_id res chain seq x y z
N MET A 1 40.14 -11.84 2.47
CA MET A 1 38.79 -11.97 1.89
C MET A 1 37.79 -11.40 2.88
N GLY A 2 37.32 -10.18 2.67
CA GLY A 2 36.30 -9.56 3.53
C GLY A 2 34.94 -10.16 3.19
N LEU A 3 34.28 -10.79 4.15
CA LEU A 3 32.88 -11.19 4.01
C LEU A 3 32.05 -9.94 3.66
N PRO A 4 31.14 -10.00 2.67
CA PRO A 4 30.28 -8.87 2.37
C PRO A 4 29.46 -8.54 3.61
N LYS A 5 29.46 -7.26 4.01
CA LYS A 5 28.60 -6.72 5.06
C LYS A 5 27.19 -7.25 4.79
N SER A 6 26.65 -8.07 5.69
CA SER A 6 25.25 -8.48 5.59
C SER A 6 24.43 -7.19 5.64
N PHE A 7 23.83 -6.79 4.52
CA PHE A 7 22.76 -5.80 4.54
C PHE A 7 21.66 -6.44 5.36
N ARG A 8 21.62 -6.13 6.66
CA ARG A 8 20.47 -6.47 7.50
C ARG A 8 19.31 -5.69 6.90
N VAL A 9 18.49 -6.36 6.11
CA VAL A 9 17.24 -5.76 5.65
C VAL A 9 16.38 -5.64 6.89
N SER A 10 16.38 -4.45 7.50
CA SER A 10 15.64 -4.18 8.72
C SER A 10 14.15 -4.19 8.40
N VAL A 11 13.44 -5.15 8.99
CA VAL A 11 11.98 -5.14 9.04
C VAL A 11 11.57 -3.97 9.93
N ILE A 12 10.56 -3.22 9.51
CA ILE A 12 9.88 -2.23 10.34
C ILE A 12 8.46 -2.71 10.62
N GLU A 13 7.94 -2.31 11.77
CA GLU A 13 6.52 -2.45 12.10
C GLU A 13 5.83 -1.11 11.89
N VAL A 14 4.68 -1.13 11.21
CA VAL A 14 3.80 0.03 11.05
C VAL A 14 2.48 -0.29 11.71
N GLU A 15 2.10 0.52 12.70
CA GLU A 15 0.78 0.50 13.33
C GLU A 15 -0.15 1.47 12.58
N LEU A 16 -1.27 0.93 12.09
CA LEU A 16 -2.29 1.68 11.37
C LEU A 16 -3.12 2.49 12.36
N ASP A 17 -3.14 3.80 12.14
CA ASP A 17 -3.89 4.76 12.94
C ASP A 17 -5.24 5.04 12.25
N PRO A 18 -6.37 4.52 12.78
CA PRO A 18 -7.67 4.64 12.12
C PRO A 18 -8.12 6.09 11.96
N GLU A 19 -7.76 6.98 12.89
CA GLU A 19 -8.13 8.40 12.82
C GLU A 19 -7.40 9.08 11.67
N LYS A 20 -6.08 8.86 11.54
CA LYS A 20 -5.31 9.40 10.42
C LYS A 20 -5.74 8.81 9.09
N ILE A 21 -6.01 7.51 9.03
CA ILE A 21 -6.54 6.85 7.83
C ILE A 21 -7.88 7.47 7.44
N GLY A 22 -8.77 7.74 8.41
CA GLY A 22 -10.05 8.42 8.17
C GLY A 22 -9.86 9.83 7.59
N VAL A 23 -8.90 10.60 8.10
CA VAL A 23 -8.55 11.92 7.54
C VAL A 23 -8.06 11.80 6.09
N VAL A 24 -7.21 10.83 5.79
CA VAL A 24 -6.71 10.60 4.42
C VAL A 24 -7.84 10.13 3.50
N ALA A 25 -8.70 9.21 3.94
CA ALA A 25 -9.83 8.71 3.17
C ALA A 25 -10.82 9.84 2.83
N ASN A 26 -11.13 10.71 3.79
CA ASN A 26 -11.96 11.90 3.57
C ASN A 26 -11.33 12.89 2.60
N ARG A 27 -10.00 13.04 2.63
CA ARG A 27 -9.29 13.86 1.64
C ARG A 27 -9.42 13.27 0.24
N ILE A 28 -9.26 11.95 0.09
CA ILE A 28 -9.36 11.26 -1.20
C ILE A 28 -10.80 11.37 -1.76
N SER A 29 -11.81 11.17 -0.92
CA SER A 29 -13.21 11.25 -1.34
C SER A 29 -13.60 12.66 -1.81
N GLY A 30 -13.02 13.71 -1.22
CA GLY A 30 -13.24 15.10 -1.61
C GLY A 30 -12.72 15.49 -3.01
N VAL A 31 -11.89 14.65 -3.64
CA VAL A 31 -11.35 14.90 -5.00
C VAL A 31 -12.30 14.42 -6.11
N ASN A 32 -13.43 13.79 -5.75
CA ASN A 32 -14.47 13.31 -6.67
C ASN A 32 -13.93 12.42 -7.81
N ARG A 33 -13.11 11.43 -7.44
CA ARG A 33 -12.51 10.47 -8.40
C ARG A 33 -13.53 9.46 -8.89
N GLU A 34 -13.39 9.06 -10.15
CA GLU A 34 -14.22 8.00 -10.73
C GLU A 34 -13.85 6.63 -10.15
N TRP A 35 -14.77 5.67 -10.25
CA TRP A 35 -14.58 4.35 -9.67
C TRP A 35 -13.40 3.59 -10.30
N ASP A 36 -13.22 3.69 -11.62
CA ASP A 36 -12.08 3.10 -12.33
C ASP A 36 -10.75 3.71 -11.90
N GLU A 37 -10.72 5.03 -11.65
CA GLU A 37 -9.54 5.70 -11.11
C GLU A 37 -9.23 5.17 -9.70
N CYS A 38 -10.24 4.97 -8.85
CA CYS A 38 -10.05 4.43 -7.51
C CYS A 38 -9.43 3.02 -7.55
N ASN A 39 -9.92 2.15 -8.46
CA ASN A 39 -9.35 0.83 -8.66
C ASN A 39 -7.89 0.91 -9.12
N TRP A 40 -7.57 1.83 -10.03
CA TRP A 40 -6.20 2.08 -10.49
C TRP A 40 -5.28 2.50 -9.35
N PHE A 41 -5.71 3.49 -8.54
CA PHE A 41 -4.90 3.98 -7.41
C PHE A 41 -4.71 2.93 -6.34
N LEU A 42 -5.71 2.09 -6.07
CA LEU A 42 -5.56 0.96 -5.15
C LEU A 42 -4.57 -0.07 -5.69
N ALA A 43 -4.69 -0.44 -6.97
CA ALA A 43 -3.77 -1.37 -7.63
C ALA A 43 -2.33 -0.87 -7.58
N GLU A 44 -2.11 0.39 -7.95
CA GLU A 44 -0.79 1.00 -7.90
C GLU A 44 -0.21 0.99 -6.49
N ALA A 45 -0.99 1.45 -5.50
CA ALA A 45 -0.53 1.53 -4.12
C ALA A 45 -0.23 0.14 -3.53
N GLU A 46 -1.03 -0.86 -3.88
CA GLU A 46 -0.80 -2.24 -3.45
C GLU A 46 0.44 -2.83 -4.12
N LEU A 47 0.65 -2.65 -5.43
CA LEU A 47 1.86 -3.15 -6.12
C LEU A 47 3.16 -2.51 -5.62
N ARG A 48 3.10 -1.24 -5.19
CA ARG A 48 4.23 -0.57 -4.53
C ARG A 48 4.63 -1.27 -3.23
N LEU A 49 3.65 -1.70 -2.44
CA LEU A 49 3.85 -2.24 -1.09
C LEU A 49 3.92 -3.77 -1.03
N PHE A 50 3.32 -4.47 -2.00
CA PHE A 50 3.16 -5.92 -1.96
C PHE A 50 4.49 -6.68 -1.79
N PRO A 51 5.57 -6.36 -2.54
CA PRO A 51 6.87 -7.00 -2.35
C PRO A 51 7.54 -6.64 -1.01
N ALA A 52 7.09 -5.57 -0.36
CA ALA A 52 7.61 -5.10 0.92
C ALA A 52 6.97 -5.79 2.12
N TYR A 53 5.78 -6.39 2.02
CA TYR A 53 5.18 -7.11 3.15
C TYR A 53 6.09 -8.26 3.61
N ALA A 54 6.45 -8.23 4.90
CA ALA A 54 7.27 -9.25 5.52
C ALA A 54 6.46 -10.47 5.97
N SER A 55 5.16 -10.27 6.21
CA SER A 55 4.19 -11.35 6.31
C SER A 55 4.06 -12.07 4.96
N ARG A 56 3.95 -13.40 4.98
CA ARG A 56 3.59 -14.19 3.79
C ARG A 56 2.12 -13.93 3.44
N LEU A 57 1.84 -12.77 2.87
CA LEU A 57 0.59 -12.53 2.15
C LEU A 57 0.71 -13.31 0.84
N LYS A 58 -0.14 -14.32 0.65
CA LYS A 58 -0.11 -15.17 -0.56
C LYS A 58 -0.62 -14.44 -1.80
N GLU A 59 -1.35 -13.34 -1.61
CA GLU A 59 -2.00 -12.55 -2.64
C GLU A 59 -1.95 -11.07 -2.27
N PRO A 60 -2.01 -10.14 -3.26
CA PRO A 60 -2.23 -8.73 -3.00
C PRO A 60 -3.40 -8.54 -2.06
N TYR A 61 -3.20 -7.76 -1.00
CA TYR A 61 -4.26 -7.51 -0.04
C TYR A 61 -5.16 -6.44 -0.64
N LEU A 62 -6.35 -6.83 -1.10
CA LEU A 62 -7.28 -5.91 -1.78
C LEU A 62 -8.38 -5.37 -0.86
N GLY A 63 -8.21 -5.55 0.46
CA GLY A 63 -9.13 -5.06 1.48
C GLY A 63 -8.43 -4.41 2.67
N ASN A 64 -9.09 -4.42 3.83
CA ASN A 64 -8.58 -3.84 5.06
C ASN A 64 -7.34 -4.55 5.58
N LEU A 65 -6.22 -3.83 5.66
CA LEU A 65 -5.00 -4.35 6.25
C LEU A 65 -5.17 -4.60 7.76
N PRO A 66 -4.42 -5.56 8.34
CA PRO A 66 -4.41 -5.74 9.78
C PRO A 66 -3.87 -4.48 10.48
N PRO A 67 -4.24 -4.22 11.75
CA PRO A 67 -3.83 -3.02 12.48
C PRO A 67 -2.31 -2.83 12.58
N ARG A 68 -1.54 -3.92 12.46
CA ARG A 68 -0.09 -3.90 12.44
C ARG A 68 0.42 -4.71 11.26
N ILE A 69 1.35 -4.12 10.54
CA ILE A 69 2.01 -4.76 9.40
C ILE A 69 3.52 -4.69 9.55
N LEU A 70 4.18 -5.76 9.11
CA LEU A 70 5.63 -5.83 9.05
C LEU A 70 6.06 -5.62 7.60
N LEU A 71 7.05 -4.75 7.38
CA LEU A 71 7.49 -4.34 6.05
C LEU A 71 9.02 -4.37 5.95
N TYR A 72 9.52 -4.68 4.76
CA TYR A 72 10.89 -4.48 4.32
C TYR A 72 10.95 -3.21 3.45
N PRO A 73 11.33 -2.04 3.99
CA PRO A 73 11.27 -0.79 3.23
C PRO A 73 12.11 -0.80 1.96
N ALA A 74 13.21 -1.56 1.96
CA ALA A 74 14.09 -1.72 0.80
C ALA A 74 13.44 -2.43 -0.39
N LYS A 75 12.31 -3.11 -0.18
CA LYS A 75 11.56 -3.82 -1.23
C LYS A 75 10.35 -3.04 -1.76
N ILE A 76 10.11 -1.83 -1.26
CA ILE A 76 9.04 -0.97 -1.79
C ILE A 76 9.41 -0.61 -3.23
N VAL A 77 8.47 -0.86 -4.14
CA VAL A 77 8.63 -0.55 -5.55
C VAL A 77 8.20 0.91 -5.75
N PRO A 78 9.08 1.82 -6.23
CA PRO A 78 8.72 3.23 -6.41
C PRO A 78 7.69 3.45 -7.51
N GLN A 79 7.76 2.63 -8.56
CA GLN A 79 6.91 2.72 -9.75
C GLN A 79 6.68 1.31 -10.30
N PRO A 80 5.50 0.71 -10.05
CA PRO A 80 5.14 -0.58 -10.63
C PRO A 80 4.87 -0.45 -12.13
N GLU A 81 4.97 -1.56 -12.86
CA GLU A 81 4.74 -1.59 -14.31
C GLU A 81 3.25 -1.38 -14.62
N GLU A 82 2.95 -0.60 -15.67
CA GLU A 82 1.58 -0.24 -16.02
C GLU A 82 0.69 -1.47 -16.31
N ASP A 83 1.23 -2.47 -17.01
CA ASP A 83 0.50 -3.71 -17.31
C ASP A 83 0.10 -4.47 -16.03
N GLN A 84 0.96 -4.44 -15.00
CA GLN A 84 0.65 -5.03 -13.70
C GLN A 84 -0.44 -4.24 -12.98
N ILE A 85 -0.37 -2.90 -13.02
CA ILE A 85 -1.39 -2.03 -12.44
C ILE A 85 -2.73 -2.29 -13.13
N ARG A 86 -2.76 -2.34 -14.45
CA ARG A 86 -3.96 -2.59 -15.27
C ARG A 86 -4.57 -3.96 -14.94
N SER A 87 -3.75 -5.00 -14.86
CA SER A 87 -4.21 -6.34 -14.49
C SER A 87 -4.83 -6.36 -13.09
N LEU A 88 -4.16 -5.75 -12.10
CA LEU A 88 -4.65 -5.75 -10.72
C LEU A 88 -5.88 -4.84 -10.55
N ALA A 89 -5.93 -3.70 -11.25
CA ALA A 89 -7.07 -2.81 -11.24
C ALA A 89 -8.32 -3.50 -11.80
N TRP A 90 -8.17 -4.27 -12.88
CA TRP A 90 -9.23 -5.13 -13.39
C TRP A 90 -9.66 -6.17 -12.35
N ASP A 91 -8.73 -6.85 -11.69
CA ASP A 91 -9.07 -7.84 -10.65
C ASP A 91 -9.80 -7.22 -9.46
N ILE A 92 -9.41 -6.00 -9.04
CA ILE A 92 -10.10 -5.23 -8.00
C ILE A 92 -11.52 -4.87 -8.44
N SER A 93 -11.68 -4.46 -9.70
CA SER A 93 -12.95 -4.04 -10.27
C SER A 93 -13.99 -5.18 -10.22
N GLN A 94 -13.54 -6.45 -10.29
CA GLN A 94 -14.42 -7.63 -10.18
C GLN A 94 -14.84 -7.95 -8.74
N ARG A 95 -14.26 -7.34 -7.70
CA ARG A 95 -14.50 -7.70 -6.29
C ARG A 95 -15.69 -6.97 -5.63
N HIS A 96 -16.45 -6.18 -6.40
CA HIS A 96 -17.66 -5.48 -5.95
C HIS A 96 -17.48 -4.62 -4.67
N HIS A 97 -16.29 -4.03 -4.47
CA HIS A 97 -16.05 -3.08 -3.39
C HIS A 97 -16.85 -1.79 -3.60
N SER A 98 -17.35 -1.19 -2.52
CA SER A 98 -17.95 0.14 -2.60
C SER A 98 -16.86 1.19 -2.83
N THR A 99 -17.21 2.33 -3.41
CA THR A 99 -16.26 3.45 -3.56
C THR A 99 -15.69 3.89 -2.21
N GLN A 100 -16.48 3.83 -1.13
CA GLN A 100 -16.04 4.16 0.22
C GLN A 100 -14.98 3.17 0.74
N ASP A 101 -15.14 1.89 0.42
CA ASP A 101 -14.13 0.86 0.73
C ASP A 101 -12.83 1.15 -0.01
N LEU A 102 -12.92 1.47 -1.30
CA LEU A 102 -11.74 1.82 -2.11
C LEU A 102 -11.01 3.03 -1.52
N PHE A 103 -11.72 4.09 -1.12
CA PHE A 103 -11.10 5.24 -0.45
C PHE A 103 -10.35 4.84 0.82
N THR A 104 -10.95 3.97 1.63
CA THR A 104 -10.34 3.48 2.87
C THR A 104 -9.10 2.64 2.58
N PHE A 105 -9.17 1.75 1.59
CA PHE A 105 -8.06 0.87 1.24
C PHE A 105 -6.88 1.65 0.66
N ILE A 106 -7.15 2.61 -0.22
CA ILE A 106 -6.14 3.53 -0.75
C ILE A 106 -5.51 4.31 0.40
N ALA A 107 -6.33 4.88 1.30
CA ALA A 107 -5.86 5.64 2.45
C ALA A 107 -4.92 4.83 3.36
N GLN A 108 -5.21 3.55 3.61
CA GLN A 108 -4.32 2.66 4.35
C GLN A 108 -2.94 2.56 3.70
N ARG A 109 -2.86 2.34 2.38
CA ARG A 109 -1.57 2.20 1.68
C ARG A 109 -0.80 3.51 1.62
N TYR A 110 -1.50 4.64 1.41
CA TYR A 110 -0.88 5.96 1.45
C TYR A 110 -0.31 6.28 2.82
N TYR A 111 -1.06 6.01 3.90
CA TYR A 111 -0.59 6.20 5.28
C TYR A 111 0.70 5.41 5.54
N ILE A 112 0.76 4.16 5.12
CA ILE A 112 1.95 3.31 5.25
C ILE A 112 3.14 3.94 4.51
N TYR A 113 2.93 4.37 3.27
CA TYR A 113 3.98 4.98 2.46
C TYR A 113 4.52 6.27 3.10
N GLU A 114 3.63 7.12 3.64
CA GLU A 114 3.99 8.35 4.35
C GLU A 114 4.82 8.06 5.61
N VAL A 115 4.40 7.09 6.44
CA VAL A 115 5.15 6.70 7.66
C VAL A 115 6.57 6.24 7.29
N ILE A 116 6.71 5.50 6.19
CA ILE A 116 8.02 4.98 5.75
C ILE A 116 8.92 6.09 5.21
N ILE A 117 8.38 7.01 4.41
CA ILE A 117 9.14 8.16 3.92
C ILE A 117 9.55 9.06 5.08
N ALA A 118 8.62 9.40 5.97
CA ALA A 118 8.90 10.24 7.13
C ALA A 118 9.95 9.60 8.06
N GLY A 119 9.91 8.28 8.23
CA GLY A 119 10.90 7.51 8.99
C GLY A 119 12.30 7.47 8.37
N ARG A 120 12.44 7.72 7.06
CA ARG A 120 13.75 7.80 6.37
C ARG A 120 14.43 9.17 6.49
N GLN A 121 13.74 10.20 6.96
CA GLN A 121 14.26 11.56 7.10
C GLN A 121 14.79 11.90 8.50
N ARG A 122 14.84 10.92 9.41
CA ARG A 122 15.45 11.02 10.74
C ARG A 122 16.73 10.20 10.79
#